data_AF-A0AAX6SUK7-F1
#
_entry.id   AF-A0AAX6SUK7-F1
#
_cell.length_a   1.000
_cell.length_b   1.000
_cell.length_c   1.000
_cell.angle_alpha   90.00
_cell.angle_beta   90.00
_cell.angle_gamma   90.00
#
_symmetry.space_group_name_H-M   'P 1'
#
loop_
_entity.id
_entity.type
_entity.pdbx_description
1 polymer ?
#
loop_
_entity_poly.entity_id
_entity_poly.type
_entity_poly.pdbx_seq_one_letter_code
_entity_poly.pdbx_strand_id
1 'polypeptide(L)'
;MALYELFSHPAERGYRAGLCSKAALFLLLAAVLTYIPPLLVAFRSHGFWLKRSSYEEQPTVRFLHQVLLVALLQPEQGGFLSWSTFPAFNRLQGGRLRVPLVSTREEDRNGDGKMDMLHFKLELPLQSTEHVLGVQLILTFSYQLHRMSTFVMQSMAFLQSSCVVPGAQLYVNGDLRLQQRQPLSYSGLDVRYNVSVINGTSPFAYDYDLTRIVAAYQERNGHLVCGCATLNTSQAVERHRKGYLATSLMDATDRHFTSVTTVLNNPNPIWLVGRASEAPFVINAVIRYPEEVISYQPGFWEMIKFAWVQYVSILLVFVWMFERIKIFVFQNQVVTTIPVTTMSKGDLYKEHLS
;
A
#
# COMPACT_ATOMS: atom_id res chain seq x y z
N MET A 1 -51.10 60.54 5.84
CA MET A 1 -51.70 59.65 4.83
C MET A 1 -50.64 58.64 4.44
N ALA A 2 -50.90 57.35 4.66
CA ALA A 2 -49.97 56.28 4.29
C ALA A 2 -50.14 55.98 2.79
N LEU A 3 -49.09 56.19 2.01
CA LEU A 3 -49.07 55.87 0.58
C LEU A 3 -48.79 54.38 0.41
N TYR A 4 -49.66 53.70 -0.35
CA TYR A 4 -49.48 52.31 -0.75
C TYR A 4 -48.78 52.25 -2.10
N GLU A 5 -47.71 51.47 -2.19
CA GLU A 5 -47.01 51.24 -3.43
C GLU A 5 -47.83 50.27 -4.29
N LEU A 6 -48.48 50.78 -5.35
CA LEU A 6 -49.34 49.97 -6.21
C LEU A 6 -48.54 49.07 -7.17
N PHE A 7 -47.32 49.45 -7.52
CA PHE A 7 -46.56 48.76 -8.54
C PHE A 7 -45.07 49.16 -8.52
N SER A 8 -44.17 48.20 -8.70
CA SER A 8 -42.73 48.44 -8.84
C SER A 8 -42.14 47.57 -9.95
N HIS A 9 -41.18 48.13 -10.68
CA HIS A 9 -40.40 47.41 -11.68
C HIS A 9 -38.92 47.38 -11.27
N PRO A 10 -38.21 46.25 -11.47
CA PRO A 10 -36.78 46.20 -11.23
C PRO A 10 -36.05 47.04 -12.29
N ALA A 11 -35.53 48.20 -11.88
CA ALA A 11 -34.65 49.00 -12.74
C ALA A 11 -33.24 48.37 -12.75
N GLU A 12 -32.84 47.79 -13.88
CA GLU A 12 -31.45 47.37 -14.08
C GLU A 12 -30.55 48.62 -14.10
N ARG A 13 -29.63 48.72 -13.14
CA ARG A 13 -28.61 49.77 -13.11
C ARG A 13 -27.31 49.21 -13.68
N GLY A 14 -26.90 49.69 -14.84
CA GLY A 14 -25.62 49.34 -15.44
C GLY A 14 -24.51 50.27 -14.95
N TYR A 15 -23.41 49.72 -14.43
CA TYR A 15 -22.23 50.51 -14.08
C TYR A 15 -21.19 50.37 -15.19
N ARG A 16 -20.82 51.48 -15.82
CA ARG A 16 -19.79 51.50 -16.88
C ARG A 16 -18.52 52.18 -16.38
N ALA A 17 -17.37 51.61 -16.73
CA ALA A 17 -16.06 52.17 -16.46
C ALA A 17 -15.11 51.90 -17.63
N GLY A 18 -14.13 52.77 -17.84
CA GLY A 18 -13.07 52.57 -18.84
C GLY A 18 -12.04 51.54 -18.40
N LEU A 19 -11.37 50.90 -19.36
CA LEU A 19 -10.40 49.80 -19.15
C LEU A 19 -9.16 50.20 -18.32
N CYS A 20 -8.81 51.49 -18.27
CA CYS A 20 -7.69 52.03 -17.47
C CYS A 20 -8.17 52.94 -16.33
N SER A 21 -9.23 52.53 -15.61
CA SER A 21 -9.79 53.28 -14.48
C SER A 21 -9.57 52.58 -13.14
N LYS A 22 -9.68 53.33 -12.03
CA LYS A 22 -9.63 52.78 -10.66
C LYS A 22 -10.65 51.64 -10.44
N ALA A 23 -11.81 51.70 -11.11
CA ALA A 23 -12.84 50.65 -11.05
C ALA A 23 -12.42 49.37 -11.78
N ALA A 24 -11.76 49.48 -12.94
CA ALA A 24 -11.20 48.34 -13.66
C ALA A 24 -10.08 47.66 -12.85
N LEU A 25 -9.20 48.44 -12.21
CA LEU A 25 -8.17 47.91 -11.32
C LEU A 25 -8.77 47.19 -10.10
N PHE A 26 -9.82 47.75 -9.48
CA PHE A 26 -10.53 47.10 -8.39
C PHE A 26 -11.18 45.77 -8.82
N LEU A 27 -11.84 45.74 -9.98
CA LEU A 27 -12.42 44.51 -10.52
C LEU A 27 -11.35 43.44 -10.81
N LEU A 28 -10.20 43.85 -11.38
CA LEU A 28 -9.07 42.96 -11.61
C LEU A 28 -8.54 42.39 -10.28
N LEU A 29 -8.29 43.24 -9.29
CA LEU A 29 -7.83 42.82 -7.96
C LEU A 29 -8.85 41.92 -7.27
N ALA A 30 -10.14 42.24 -7.33
CA ALA A 30 -11.21 41.42 -6.78
C ALA A 30 -11.28 40.05 -7.48
N ALA A 31 -11.13 40.00 -8.80
CA ALA A 31 -11.08 38.73 -9.55
C ALA A 31 -9.85 37.90 -9.13
N VAL A 32 -8.67 38.52 -9.10
CA VAL A 32 -7.43 37.87 -8.63
C VAL A 32 -7.61 37.31 -7.22
N LEU A 33 -8.18 38.09 -6.30
CA LEU A 33 -8.40 37.68 -4.91
C LEU A 33 -9.58 36.69 -4.75
N THR A 34 -10.45 36.58 -5.75
CA THR A 34 -11.51 35.56 -5.78
C THR A 34 -10.97 34.20 -6.23
N TYR A 35 -10.03 34.16 -7.20
CA TYR A 35 -9.57 32.89 -7.80
C TYR A 35 -8.23 32.37 -7.27
N ILE A 36 -7.27 33.25 -6.94
CA ILE A 36 -5.92 32.83 -6.52
C ILE A 36 -5.89 32.29 -5.08
N PRO A 37 -6.48 32.95 -4.06
CA PRO A 37 -6.43 32.44 -2.69
C PRO A 37 -7.08 31.06 -2.50
N PRO A 38 -8.25 30.73 -3.10
CA PRO A 38 -8.79 29.36 -3.03
C PRO A 38 -7.83 28.31 -3.57
N LEU A 39 -7.12 28.62 -4.66
CA LEU A 39 -6.12 27.71 -5.23
C LEU A 39 -4.95 27.50 -4.28
N LEU A 40 -4.43 28.58 -3.67
CA LEU A 40 -3.35 28.49 -2.69
C LEU A 40 -3.76 27.70 -1.43
N VAL A 41 -4.97 27.93 -0.92
CA VAL A 41 -5.50 27.19 0.23
C VAL A 41 -5.65 25.71 -0.11
N ALA A 42 -6.25 25.38 -1.27
CA ALA A 42 -6.39 24.00 -1.72
C ALA A 42 -5.02 23.32 -1.88
N PHE A 43 -4.05 24.00 -2.50
CA PHE A 43 -2.70 23.48 -2.66
C PHE A 43 -1.99 23.25 -1.31
N ARG A 44 -2.17 24.17 -0.36
CA ARG A 44 -1.54 24.07 0.97
C ARG A 44 -2.19 23.03 1.88
N SER A 45 -3.44 22.66 1.62
CA SER A 45 -4.23 21.71 2.40
C SER A 45 -3.83 20.23 2.22
N HIS A 46 -2.77 19.94 1.45
CA HIS A 46 -2.25 18.58 1.16
C HIS A 46 -3.22 17.63 0.44
N GLY A 47 -4.46 18.02 0.18
CA GLY A 47 -5.45 17.21 -0.53
C GLY A 47 -5.37 17.30 -2.06
N PHE A 48 -4.67 18.31 -2.59
CA PHE A 48 -4.53 18.54 -4.03
C PHE A 48 -3.66 17.46 -4.72
N TRP A 49 -2.64 16.95 -4.03
CA TRP A 49 -1.73 15.93 -4.56
C TRP A 49 -1.69 14.71 -3.65
N LEU A 50 -2.71 13.86 -3.76
CA LEU A 50 -2.83 12.66 -2.95
C LEU A 50 -1.75 11.64 -3.36
N LYS A 51 -0.77 11.42 -2.48
CA LYS A 51 0.36 10.50 -2.76
C LYS A 51 0.04 9.04 -2.47
N ARG A 52 -0.90 8.77 -1.56
CA ARG A 52 -1.29 7.43 -1.11
C ARG A 52 -2.77 7.42 -0.81
N SER A 53 -3.45 6.37 -1.26
CA SER A 53 -4.82 6.03 -0.90
C SER A 53 -4.86 4.56 -0.50
N SER A 54 -5.95 4.12 0.11
CA SER A 54 -6.10 2.74 0.57
C SER A 54 -7.45 2.17 0.18
N TYR A 55 -7.50 0.86 -0.03
CA TYR A 55 -8.73 0.09 -0.23
C TYR A 55 -8.68 -1.20 0.58
N GLU A 56 -9.84 -1.75 0.88
CA GLU A 56 -9.96 -3.06 1.53
C GLU A 56 -10.09 -4.14 0.46
N GLU A 57 -9.32 -5.22 0.56
CA GLU A 57 -9.48 -6.40 -0.28
C GLU A 57 -9.06 -7.65 0.49
N GLN A 58 -9.85 -8.72 0.33
CA GLN A 58 -9.44 -10.06 0.74
C GLN A 58 -8.57 -10.69 -0.36
N PRO A 59 -7.32 -11.07 -0.06
CA PRO A 59 -6.41 -11.66 -1.04
C PRO A 59 -6.82 -13.08 -1.42
N THR A 60 -6.52 -13.46 -2.66
CA THR A 60 -6.62 -14.86 -3.09
C THR A 60 -5.31 -15.56 -2.74
N VAL A 61 -5.33 -16.34 -1.66
CA VAL A 61 -4.16 -17.08 -1.18
C VAL A 61 -4.31 -18.56 -1.51
N ARG A 62 -3.23 -19.18 -1.99
CA ARG A 62 -3.16 -20.63 -2.24
C ARG A 62 -1.90 -21.21 -1.63
N PHE A 63 -2.05 -22.30 -0.88
CA PHE A 63 -0.90 -23.01 -0.35
C PHE A 63 -0.14 -23.75 -1.45
N LEU A 64 1.16 -23.47 -1.61
CA LEU A 64 1.98 -24.06 -2.66
C LEU A 64 2.49 -25.47 -2.31
N HIS A 65 2.13 -25.99 -1.14
CA HIS A 65 2.61 -27.29 -0.65
C HIS A 65 4.14 -27.37 -0.57
N GLN A 66 4.82 -26.22 -0.40
CA GLN A 66 6.24 -26.19 -0.12
C GLN A 66 6.47 -25.86 1.35
N VAL A 67 7.16 -26.76 2.02
CA VAL A 67 7.38 -26.76 3.46
C VAL A 67 8.86 -26.99 3.74
N LEU A 68 9.42 -26.23 4.68
CA LEU A 68 10.74 -26.46 5.23
C LEU A 68 10.64 -26.42 6.75
N LEU A 69 10.98 -27.53 7.39
CA LEU A 69 10.93 -27.77 8.82
C LEU A 69 12.34 -28.00 9.36
N VAL A 70 12.65 -27.31 10.46
CA VAL A 70 13.80 -27.58 11.32
C VAL A 70 13.29 -27.70 12.75
N ALA A 71 13.43 -28.89 13.34
CA ALA A 71 13.12 -29.15 14.73
C ALA A 71 14.43 -29.18 15.53
N LEU A 72 14.56 -28.27 16.49
CA LEU A 72 15.71 -28.16 17.36
C LEU A 72 15.57 -29.17 18.50
N LEU A 73 16.56 -30.05 18.62
CA LEU A 73 16.63 -31.06 19.66
C LEU A 73 17.43 -30.54 20.87
N GLN A 74 17.41 -31.30 21.96
CA GLN A 74 18.31 -31.08 23.08
C GLN A 74 19.79 -31.18 22.63
N PRO A 75 20.69 -30.31 23.13
CA PRO A 75 22.09 -30.23 22.66
C PRO A 75 22.86 -31.56 22.69
N GLU A 76 22.51 -32.45 23.62
CA GLU A 76 23.15 -33.75 23.80
C GLU A 76 22.81 -34.79 22.70
N GLN A 77 21.82 -34.51 21.85
CA GLN A 77 21.18 -35.50 20.97
C GLN A 77 21.33 -35.24 19.47
N GLY A 78 22.37 -34.51 19.06
CA GLY A 78 22.64 -34.26 17.64
C GLY A 78 22.03 -32.97 17.08
N GLY A 79 21.62 -32.05 17.94
CA GLY A 79 21.37 -30.64 17.62
C GLY A 79 20.02 -30.35 16.95
N PHE A 80 19.73 -30.95 15.80
CA PHE A 80 18.49 -30.70 15.07
C PHE A 80 18.08 -31.85 14.13
N LEU A 81 16.77 -31.97 13.91
CA LEU A 81 16.15 -32.75 12.84
C LEU A 81 15.61 -31.79 11.79
N SER A 82 15.60 -32.22 10.54
CA SER A 82 15.07 -31.38 9.47
C SER A 82 14.37 -32.19 8.40
N TRP A 83 13.45 -31.53 7.73
CA TRP A 83 12.72 -32.08 6.61
C TRP A 83 12.17 -30.96 5.74
N SER A 84 12.10 -31.20 4.44
CA SER A 84 11.42 -30.29 3.55
C SER A 84 10.72 -31.05 2.44
N THR A 85 9.88 -30.35 1.69
CA THR A 85 9.34 -30.85 0.41
C THR A 85 10.37 -30.77 -0.72
N PHE A 86 11.52 -30.10 -0.51
CA PHE A 86 12.57 -29.93 -1.52
C PHE A 86 13.54 -31.12 -1.51
N PRO A 87 13.63 -31.90 -2.62
CA PRO A 87 14.49 -33.09 -2.65
C PRO A 87 15.99 -32.78 -2.53
N ALA A 88 16.44 -31.60 -2.99
CA ALA A 88 17.83 -31.20 -2.87
C ALA A 88 18.22 -30.94 -1.40
N PHE A 89 17.38 -30.25 -0.63
CA PHE A 89 17.59 -30.08 0.81
C PHE A 89 17.64 -31.43 1.55
N ASN A 90 16.68 -32.32 1.29
CA ASN A 90 16.61 -33.60 2.00
C ASN A 90 17.86 -34.47 1.77
N ARG A 91 18.46 -34.41 0.59
CA ARG A 91 19.72 -35.10 0.28
C ARG A 91 20.91 -34.55 1.06
N LEU A 92 20.92 -33.26 1.37
CA LEU A 92 22.00 -32.61 2.14
C LEU A 92 21.95 -32.95 3.63
N GLN A 93 20.79 -33.31 4.17
CA GLN A 93 20.62 -33.57 5.61
C GLN A 93 21.11 -34.95 6.06
N GLY A 94 21.20 -35.92 5.15
CA GLY A 94 21.70 -37.27 5.43
C GLY A 94 20.99 -37.91 6.63
N GLY A 95 21.75 -38.24 7.67
CA GLY A 95 21.23 -38.88 8.90
C GLY A 95 20.34 -37.98 9.79
N ARG A 96 20.24 -36.67 9.51
CA ARG A 96 19.36 -35.73 10.25
C ARG A 96 17.99 -35.56 9.60
N LEU A 97 17.76 -36.24 8.48
CA LEU A 97 16.49 -36.24 7.78
C LEU A 97 15.48 -37.12 8.52
N ARG A 98 14.32 -36.55 8.85
CA ARG A 98 13.19 -37.32 9.39
C ARG A 98 11.92 -36.99 8.63
N VAL A 99 11.33 -37.96 7.96
CA VAL A 99 10.12 -37.75 7.15
C VAL A 99 8.87 -37.73 8.06
N PRO A 100 8.13 -36.60 8.14
CA PRO A 100 6.88 -36.50 8.87
C PRO A 100 5.67 -36.87 8.02
N LEU A 101 4.54 -37.13 8.68
CA LEU A 101 3.23 -37.16 8.03
C LEU A 101 2.67 -35.74 7.96
N VAL A 102 2.33 -35.26 6.76
CA VAL A 102 1.80 -33.91 6.55
C VAL A 102 0.37 -34.00 6.02
N SER A 103 -0.52 -33.22 6.60
CA SER A 103 -1.92 -33.08 6.22
C SER A 103 -2.30 -31.61 6.13
N THR A 104 -2.93 -31.23 5.04
CA THR A 104 -3.36 -29.86 4.75
C THR A 104 -4.82 -29.84 4.37
N ARG A 105 -5.54 -28.79 4.81
CA ARG A 105 -6.94 -28.56 4.46
C ARG A 105 -7.17 -27.06 4.34
N GLU A 106 -7.48 -26.60 3.13
CA GLU A 106 -7.96 -25.24 2.90
C GLU A 106 -9.49 -25.23 3.09
N GLU A 107 -10.00 -24.22 3.81
CA GLU A 107 -11.43 -24.01 4.05
C GLU A 107 -11.85 -22.64 3.49
N ASP A 108 -12.96 -22.66 2.75
CA ASP A 108 -13.75 -21.49 2.38
C ASP A 108 -14.99 -21.51 3.29
N ARG A 109 -15.08 -20.55 4.22
CA ARG A 109 -16.14 -20.51 5.24
C ARG A 109 -17.36 -19.73 4.77
N ASN A 110 -17.16 -18.73 3.91
CA ASN A 110 -18.23 -17.85 3.43
C ASN A 110 -18.80 -18.30 2.07
N GLY A 111 -18.15 -19.24 1.38
CA GLY A 111 -18.57 -19.81 0.11
C GLY A 111 -18.36 -18.87 -1.09
N ASP A 112 -17.43 -17.91 -0.99
CA ASP A 112 -17.18 -16.91 -2.04
C ASP A 112 -16.16 -17.36 -3.11
N GLY A 113 -15.59 -18.56 -2.95
CA GLY A 113 -14.59 -19.14 -3.85
C GLY A 113 -13.15 -18.72 -3.53
N LYS A 114 -12.93 -17.86 -2.53
CA LYS A 114 -11.64 -17.58 -1.93
C LYS A 114 -11.46 -18.45 -0.69
N MET A 115 -10.22 -18.89 -0.47
CA MET A 115 -9.91 -19.64 0.74
C MET A 115 -9.78 -18.65 1.90
N ASP A 116 -10.36 -18.98 3.05
CA ASP A 116 -10.33 -18.16 4.27
C ASP A 116 -9.28 -18.65 5.28
N MET A 117 -9.02 -19.97 5.28
CA MET A 117 -8.21 -20.60 6.31
C MET A 117 -7.45 -21.81 5.77
N LEU A 118 -6.21 -21.97 6.22
CA LEU A 118 -5.44 -23.20 6.09
C LEU A 118 -5.30 -23.88 7.45
N HIS A 119 -5.76 -25.13 7.51
CA HIS A 119 -5.41 -26.07 8.57
C HIS A 119 -4.21 -26.89 8.10
N PHE A 120 -3.08 -26.71 8.77
CA PHE A 120 -1.86 -27.44 8.53
C PHE A 120 -1.54 -28.30 9.75
N LYS A 121 -1.40 -29.61 9.54
CA LYS A 121 -1.02 -30.55 10.59
C LYS A 121 0.14 -31.41 10.13
N LEU A 122 1.22 -31.41 10.92
CA LEU A 122 2.44 -32.16 10.68
C LEU A 122 2.75 -33.04 11.88
N GLU A 123 2.98 -34.32 11.67
CA GLU A 123 3.35 -35.28 12.70
C GLU A 123 4.78 -35.78 12.44
N LEU A 124 5.71 -35.35 13.28
CA LEU A 124 7.13 -35.71 13.18
C LEU A 124 7.41 -36.95 14.04
N PRO A 125 7.72 -38.12 13.45
CA PRO A 125 8.05 -39.31 14.22
C PRO A 125 9.40 -39.13 14.93
N LEU A 126 9.39 -39.28 16.26
CA LEU A 126 10.57 -39.12 17.12
C LEU A 126 10.88 -40.43 17.85
N GLN A 127 12.16 -40.66 18.11
CA GLN A 127 12.60 -41.75 18.98
C GLN A 127 12.33 -41.41 20.46
N SER A 128 12.31 -42.42 21.32
CA SER A 128 12.12 -42.25 22.77
C SER A 128 13.18 -41.36 23.40
N THR A 129 14.40 -41.37 22.85
CA THR A 129 15.52 -40.52 23.26
C THR A 129 15.39 -39.09 22.75
N GLU A 130 14.86 -38.85 21.54
CA GLU A 130 14.86 -37.53 20.91
C GLU A 130 13.83 -36.57 21.55
N HIS A 131 14.30 -35.45 22.09
CA HIS A 131 13.46 -34.41 22.70
C HIS A 131 13.54 -33.08 21.94
N VAL A 132 12.39 -32.58 21.46
CA VAL A 132 12.29 -31.31 20.71
C VAL A 132 12.10 -30.14 21.66
N LEU A 133 12.99 -29.15 21.57
CA LEU A 133 12.95 -27.90 22.33
C LEU A 133 12.44 -26.72 21.50
N GLY A 134 12.56 -26.78 20.18
CA GLY A 134 12.12 -25.69 19.32
C GLY A 134 11.80 -26.15 17.91
N VAL A 135 11.06 -25.30 17.22
CA VAL A 135 10.57 -25.56 15.86
C VAL A 135 10.71 -24.28 15.06
N GLN A 136 11.26 -24.43 13.87
CA GLN A 136 11.27 -23.43 12.82
C GLN A 136 10.60 -24.06 11.60
N LEU A 137 9.54 -23.42 11.12
CA LEU A 137 8.72 -23.92 10.03
C LEU A 137 8.48 -22.78 9.04
N ILE A 138 8.81 -23.02 7.79
CA ILE A 138 8.49 -22.15 6.67
C ILE A 138 7.41 -22.82 5.84
N LEU A 139 6.33 -22.08 5.60
CA LEU A 139 5.27 -22.40 4.65
C LEU A 139 5.26 -21.35 3.55
N THR A 140 5.05 -21.78 2.31
CA THR A 140 4.98 -20.86 1.16
C THR A 140 3.60 -20.86 0.53
N PHE A 141 3.20 -19.70 0.02
CA PHE A 141 1.89 -19.47 -0.57
C PHE A 141 2.02 -18.66 -1.87
N SER A 142 1.06 -18.83 -2.76
CA SER A 142 0.79 -17.88 -3.84
C SER A 142 -0.19 -16.85 -3.30
N TYR A 143 0.15 -15.57 -3.40
CA TYR A 143 -0.64 -14.45 -2.92
C TYR A 143 -1.01 -13.56 -4.10
N GLN A 144 -2.32 -13.34 -4.31
CA GLN A 144 -2.84 -12.58 -5.44
C GLN A 144 -3.86 -11.53 -5.00
N LEU A 145 -3.74 -10.31 -5.54
CA LEU A 145 -4.71 -9.22 -5.42
C LEU A 145 -5.23 -8.85 -6.81
N HIS A 146 -6.49 -8.45 -6.90
CA HIS A 146 -7.17 -8.19 -8.17
C HIS A 146 -7.93 -6.86 -8.23
N ARG A 147 -8.25 -6.21 -7.09
CA ARG A 147 -9.20 -5.08 -7.07
C ARG A 147 -8.71 -3.83 -7.83
N MET A 148 -7.46 -3.43 -7.66
CA MET A 148 -6.87 -2.25 -8.33
C MET A 148 -5.76 -2.65 -9.31
N SER A 149 -4.62 -3.08 -8.78
CA SER A 149 -3.51 -3.65 -9.55
C SER A 149 -3.52 -5.15 -9.37
N THR A 150 -3.34 -5.89 -10.47
CA THR A 150 -3.16 -7.34 -10.41
C THR A 150 -1.78 -7.61 -9.83
N PHE A 151 -1.70 -7.83 -8.53
CA PHE A 151 -0.45 -8.08 -7.82
C PHE A 151 -0.31 -9.58 -7.59
N VAL A 152 0.80 -10.15 -8.04
CA VAL A 152 1.10 -11.58 -7.86
C VAL A 152 2.45 -11.70 -7.17
N MET A 153 2.47 -12.44 -6.07
CA MET A 153 3.67 -12.67 -5.29
C MET A 153 3.69 -14.09 -4.73
N GLN A 154 4.89 -14.69 -4.68
CA GLN A 154 5.08 -15.85 -3.82
C GLN A 154 5.44 -15.36 -2.41
N SER A 155 4.58 -15.70 -1.46
CA SER A 155 4.63 -15.27 -0.08
C SER A 155 5.09 -16.40 0.86
N MET A 156 5.43 -16.02 2.08
CA MET A 156 5.96 -16.90 3.12
C MET A 156 5.25 -16.64 4.45
N ALA A 157 4.92 -17.72 5.17
CA ALA A 157 4.71 -17.68 6.61
C ALA A 157 5.90 -18.35 7.32
N PHE A 158 6.56 -17.59 8.20
CA PHE A 158 7.61 -18.10 9.06
C PHE A 158 7.07 -18.28 10.48
N LEU A 159 7.17 -19.50 10.97
CA LEU A 159 6.71 -19.94 12.29
C LEU A 159 7.94 -20.34 13.09
N GLN A 160 8.20 -19.65 14.19
CA GLN A 160 9.28 -19.99 15.11
C GLN A 160 8.74 -20.02 16.53
N SER A 161 8.98 -21.13 17.23
CA SER A 161 8.66 -21.27 18.65
C SER A 161 9.72 -22.13 19.31
N SER A 162 10.15 -21.73 20.50
CA SER A 162 11.13 -22.46 21.30
C SER A 162 10.73 -22.44 22.76
N CYS A 163 10.88 -23.56 23.43
CA CYS A 163 10.66 -23.74 24.86
C CYS A 163 11.88 -24.42 25.49
N VAL A 164 12.06 -24.21 26.80
CA VAL A 164 13.12 -24.89 27.56
C VAL A 164 12.73 -26.34 27.88
N VAL A 165 11.42 -26.67 27.81
CA VAL A 165 10.88 -27.99 28.13
C VAL A 165 10.56 -28.76 26.85
N PRO A 166 10.90 -30.07 26.78
CA PRO A 166 10.52 -30.92 25.66
C PRO A 166 9.02 -30.89 25.35
N GLY A 167 8.69 -30.52 24.11
CA GLY A 167 7.32 -30.46 23.64
C GLY A 167 6.81 -31.80 23.14
N ALA A 168 5.51 -32.01 23.28
CA ALA A 168 4.73 -33.04 22.61
C ALA A 168 4.00 -32.47 21.39
N GLN A 169 3.47 -31.25 21.51
CA GLN A 169 2.71 -30.61 20.46
C GLN A 169 2.91 -29.09 20.46
N LEU A 170 2.99 -28.52 19.27
CA LEU A 170 2.96 -27.08 19.00
C LEU A 170 1.66 -26.74 18.29
N TYR A 171 0.83 -25.89 18.89
CA TYR A 171 -0.33 -25.32 18.24
C TYR A 171 -0.09 -23.83 17.96
N VAL A 172 -0.29 -23.39 16.71
CA VAL A 172 -0.16 -21.97 16.35
C VAL A 172 -1.41 -21.53 15.61
N ASN A 173 -1.94 -20.37 16.00
CA ASN A 173 -3.03 -19.70 15.30
C ASN A 173 -2.58 -18.27 14.98
N GLY A 174 -2.68 -17.86 13.72
CA GLY A 174 -2.28 -16.52 13.29
C GLY A 174 -2.87 -16.13 11.95
N ASP A 175 -2.77 -14.84 11.64
CA ASP A 175 -3.27 -14.26 10.40
C ASP A 175 -2.11 -14.05 9.42
N LEU A 176 -2.21 -14.52 8.19
CA LEU A 176 -1.22 -14.19 7.15
C LEU A 176 -1.54 -12.80 6.59
N ARG A 177 -0.72 -11.80 6.95
CA ARG A 177 -0.94 -10.40 6.53
C ARG A 177 0.11 -9.84 5.61
N LEU A 178 -0.29 -8.99 4.68
CA LEU A 178 0.60 -8.23 3.81
C LEU A 178 1.24 -7.06 4.58
N GLN A 179 2.57 -7.03 4.58
CA GLN A 179 3.36 -5.92 5.09
C GLN A 179 3.95 -5.15 3.90
N GLN A 180 3.37 -3.98 3.65
CA GLN A 180 3.78 -3.10 2.55
C GLN A 180 4.65 -1.96 3.09
N ARG A 181 5.89 -1.83 2.60
CA ARG A 181 6.72 -0.64 2.84
C ARG A 181 6.57 0.42 1.74
N GLN A 182 6.05 0.02 0.58
CA GLN A 182 5.74 0.90 -0.55
C GLN A 182 4.27 0.69 -1.00
N PRO A 183 3.54 1.76 -1.35
CA PRO A 183 2.23 1.61 -1.97
C PRO A 183 2.33 0.96 -3.35
N LEU A 184 1.36 0.13 -3.69
CA LEU A 184 1.23 -0.49 -5.01
C LEU A 184 0.82 0.55 -6.08
N SER A 185 0.99 0.21 -7.35
CA SER A 185 0.41 0.98 -8.47
C SER A 185 -1.12 0.97 -8.39
N TYR A 186 -1.80 2.03 -8.90
CA TYR A 186 -3.26 2.02 -9.05
C TYR A 186 -3.78 1.02 -10.09
N SER A 187 -2.93 0.59 -11.02
CA SER A 187 -3.32 -0.35 -12.08
C SER A 187 -2.12 -1.09 -12.67
N GLY A 188 -2.40 -2.12 -13.46
CA GLY A 188 -1.42 -2.94 -14.16
C GLY A 188 -1.19 -4.30 -13.51
N LEU A 189 -0.23 -5.05 -14.06
CA LEU A 189 0.24 -6.33 -13.53
C LEU A 189 1.57 -6.09 -12.81
N ASP A 190 1.64 -6.43 -11.52
CA ASP A 190 2.86 -6.40 -10.74
C ASP A 190 3.27 -7.82 -10.34
N VAL A 191 4.30 -8.33 -11.03
CA VAL A 191 4.89 -9.66 -10.83
C VAL A 191 6.31 -9.58 -10.28
N ARG A 192 6.76 -8.40 -9.84
CA ARG A 192 8.15 -8.20 -9.36
C ARG A 192 8.54 -9.13 -8.22
N TYR A 193 7.55 -9.55 -7.43
CA TYR A 193 7.74 -10.42 -6.28
C TYR A 193 7.25 -11.86 -6.53
N ASN A 194 6.90 -12.20 -7.78
CA ASN A 194 6.56 -13.56 -8.18
C ASN A 194 7.82 -14.41 -8.45
N VAL A 195 8.68 -14.49 -7.44
CA VAL A 195 9.91 -15.27 -7.48
C VAL A 195 9.94 -16.25 -6.31
N SER A 196 10.47 -17.45 -6.56
CA SER A 196 10.53 -18.52 -5.55
C SER A 196 11.26 -18.05 -4.30
N VAL A 197 10.62 -18.18 -3.13
CA VAL A 197 11.23 -17.73 -1.88
C VAL A 197 12.38 -18.64 -1.47
N ILE A 198 12.26 -19.94 -1.76
CA ILE A 198 13.31 -20.94 -1.52
C ILE A 198 13.71 -21.51 -2.88
N ASN A 199 15.01 -21.51 -3.17
CA ASN A 199 15.53 -22.16 -4.37
C ASN A 199 15.68 -23.67 -4.14
N GLY A 200 14.60 -24.42 -4.34
CA GLY A 200 14.53 -25.87 -4.15
C GLY A 200 15.43 -26.70 -5.06
N THR A 201 16.07 -26.09 -6.06
CA THR A 201 16.98 -26.77 -7.00
C THR A 201 18.45 -26.60 -6.66
N SER A 202 18.78 -25.70 -5.72
CA SER A 202 20.17 -25.45 -5.36
C SER A 202 20.83 -26.67 -4.74
N PRO A 203 22.07 -27.00 -5.12
CA PRO A 203 22.86 -28.04 -4.47
C PRO A 203 23.56 -27.56 -3.18
N PHE A 204 23.55 -26.26 -2.90
CA PHE A 204 24.32 -25.69 -1.79
C PHE A 204 23.49 -25.61 -0.51
N ALA A 205 24.01 -26.14 0.60
CA ALA A 205 23.38 -26.05 1.92
C ALA A 205 23.15 -24.60 2.36
N TYR A 206 24.02 -23.68 1.94
CA TYR A 206 23.94 -22.25 2.22
C TYR A 206 22.70 -21.56 1.64
N ASP A 207 22.08 -22.11 0.59
CA ASP A 207 20.83 -21.55 0.02
C ASP A 207 19.59 -21.97 0.81
N TYR A 208 19.71 -22.97 1.71
CA TYR A 208 18.64 -23.45 2.57
C TYR A 208 18.76 -22.97 4.02
N ASP A 209 19.74 -22.11 4.33
CA ASP A 209 19.83 -21.51 5.65
C ASP A 209 18.63 -20.60 5.91
N LEU A 210 17.88 -20.91 6.96
CA LEU A 210 16.69 -20.18 7.39
C LEU A 210 16.98 -18.70 7.59
N THR A 211 18.13 -18.36 8.19
CA THR A 211 18.51 -16.98 8.46
C THR A 211 18.60 -16.18 7.17
N ARG A 212 19.25 -16.77 6.16
CA ARG A 212 19.41 -16.14 4.85
C ARG A 212 18.11 -16.07 4.08
N ILE A 213 17.29 -17.13 4.12
CA ILE A 213 15.98 -17.15 3.48
C ILE A 213 15.09 -16.02 4.05
N VAL A 214 15.01 -15.91 5.37
CA VAL A 214 14.21 -14.89 6.05
C VAL A 214 14.78 -13.50 5.77
N ALA A 215 16.10 -13.31 5.84
CA ALA A 215 16.73 -12.03 5.51
C ALA A 215 16.47 -11.62 4.05
N ALA A 216 16.69 -12.52 3.09
CA ALA A 216 16.45 -12.28 1.67
C ALA A 216 14.97 -11.98 1.38
N TYR A 217 14.05 -12.61 2.12
CA TYR A 217 12.62 -12.32 2.00
C TYR A 217 12.26 -10.93 2.54
N GLN A 218 12.80 -10.53 3.70
CA GLN A 218 12.55 -9.22 4.30
C GLN A 218 13.19 -8.06 3.50
N GLU A 219 14.36 -8.30 2.94
CA GLU A 219 15.11 -7.36 2.10
C GLU A 219 14.77 -7.48 0.62
N ARG A 220 13.66 -8.14 0.27
CA ARG A 220 13.15 -8.24 -1.10
C ARG A 220 12.77 -6.85 -1.60
N ASN A 221 13.78 -6.09 -1.98
CA ASN A 221 13.64 -4.83 -2.68
C ASN A 221 13.10 -5.21 -4.06
N GLY A 222 12.08 -4.50 -4.50
CA GLY A 222 11.60 -4.58 -5.88
C GLY A 222 12.63 -3.96 -6.81
N HIS A 223 13.85 -4.48 -6.81
CA HIS A 223 14.88 -4.06 -7.74
C HIS A 223 14.34 -4.44 -9.11
N LEU A 224 14.01 -3.41 -9.88
CA LEU A 224 13.96 -3.50 -11.33
C LEU A 224 15.14 -4.39 -11.74
N VAL A 225 14.83 -5.50 -12.41
CA VAL A 225 15.80 -6.21 -13.21
C VAL A 225 16.23 -5.22 -14.29
N CYS A 226 17.14 -4.31 -13.94
CA CYS A 226 18.02 -3.73 -14.93
C CYS A 226 18.87 -4.92 -15.35
N GLY A 227 18.69 -5.33 -16.61
CA GLY A 227 19.25 -6.55 -17.15
C GLY A 227 20.67 -6.77 -16.67
N CYS A 228 20.95 -8.00 -16.27
CA CYS A 228 22.29 -8.49 -16.02
C CYS A 228 23.08 -8.36 -17.33
N ALA A 229 23.60 -7.16 -17.61
CA ALA A 229 24.77 -7.01 -18.43
C ALA A 229 25.89 -7.58 -17.59
N THR A 230 26.31 -8.79 -17.95
CA THR A 230 27.59 -9.37 -17.57
C THR A 230 28.68 -8.34 -17.80
N LEU A 231 29.00 -7.56 -16.78
CA LEU A 231 30.21 -6.76 -16.73
C LEU A 231 31.33 -7.75 -16.52
N ASN A 232 31.88 -8.21 -17.65
CA ASN A 232 33.12 -8.96 -17.69
C ASN A 232 34.19 -8.20 -16.89
N THR A 233 34.88 -8.97 -16.05
CA THR A 233 35.89 -8.57 -15.07
C THR A 233 37.21 -8.12 -15.74
N SER A 234 37.12 -7.30 -16.79
CA SER A 234 38.26 -6.70 -17.50
C SER A 234 38.10 -5.20 -17.77
N GLN A 235 36.96 -4.58 -17.42
CA GLN A 235 36.75 -3.12 -17.54
C GLN A 235 36.73 -2.37 -16.19
N ALA A 236 37.03 -3.04 -15.08
CA ALA A 236 37.00 -2.44 -13.74
C ALA A 236 38.24 -1.60 -13.38
N VAL A 237 39.29 -1.57 -14.19
CA VAL A 237 40.56 -0.88 -13.86
C VAL A 237 40.65 0.54 -14.44
N GLU A 238 39.83 0.91 -15.43
CA GLU A 238 39.93 2.22 -16.11
C GLU A 238 39.03 3.33 -15.49
N ARG A 239 38.24 3.04 -14.45
CA ARG A 239 37.31 4.01 -13.83
C ARG A 239 37.88 4.78 -12.64
N HIS A 240 39.20 4.78 -12.46
CA HIS A 240 39.85 5.44 -11.31
C HIS A 240 40.27 6.90 -11.53
N ARG A 241 39.79 7.60 -12.58
CA ARG A 241 40.31 8.94 -12.91
C ARG A 241 39.31 10.06 -13.25
N LYS A 242 38.04 9.98 -12.86
CA LYS A 242 37.16 11.16 -12.93
C LYS A 242 36.30 11.30 -11.69
N GLY A 243 36.52 12.42 -10.99
CA GLY A 243 35.78 12.83 -9.81
C GLY A 243 34.27 12.86 -10.07
N TYR A 244 33.59 11.93 -9.42
CA TYR A 244 32.15 11.94 -9.13
C TYR A 244 32.01 11.38 -7.72
N LEU A 245 32.48 12.12 -6.72
CA LEU A 245 32.40 11.72 -5.31
C LEU A 245 31.34 12.50 -4.52
N ALA A 246 30.59 13.40 -5.16
CA ALA A 246 29.58 14.21 -4.47
C ALA A 246 28.12 13.91 -4.86
N THR A 247 27.89 13.10 -5.91
CA THR A 247 26.53 12.81 -6.40
C THR A 247 26.04 11.40 -6.09
N SER A 248 26.87 10.54 -5.51
CA SER A 248 26.49 9.16 -5.14
C SER A 248 26.23 8.97 -3.64
N LEU A 249 26.57 9.95 -2.80
CA LEU A 249 26.42 9.85 -1.34
C LEU A 249 25.08 10.42 -0.84
N MET A 250 24.42 11.29 -1.60
CA MET A 250 23.08 11.81 -1.26
C MET A 250 21.92 10.96 -1.80
N ASP A 251 22.18 10.04 -2.74
CA ASP A 251 21.20 9.07 -3.24
C ASP A 251 21.19 7.76 -2.42
N ALA A 252 22.16 7.60 -1.50
CA ALA A 252 22.26 6.41 -0.65
C ALA A 252 21.43 6.52 0.65
N THR A 253 21.04 7.73 1.05
CA THR A 253 20.37 8.02 2.33
C THR A 253 18.84 7.92 2.25
N ASP A 254 18.28 7.85 1.04
CA ASP A 254 16.84 7.63 0.81
C ASP A 254 16.61 6.34 0.02
N ARG A 255 17.30 5.26 0.41
CA ARG A 255 16.78 3.91 0.16
C ARG A 255 15.50 3.75 0.97
N HIS A 256 14.41 4.33 0.48
CA HIS A 256 13.08 3.86 0.79
C HIS A 256 13.11 2.35 0.61
N PHE A 257 13.08 1.61 1.72
CA PHE A 257 12.97 0.15 1.69
C PHE A 257 11.67 -0.18 0.96
N THR A 258 11.76 -0.56 -0.30
CA THR A 258 10.63 -0.81 -1.20
C THR A 258 10.36 -2.30 -1.24
N SER A 259 10.00 -2.85 -0.07
CA SER A 259 9.65 -4.25 0.08
C SER A 259 8.16 -4.44 0.35
N VAL A 260 7.62 -5.46 -0.29
CA VAL A 260 6.27 -5.98 -0.04
C VAL A 260 6.46 -7.43 0.34
N THR A 261 6.06 -7.77 1.56
CA THR A 261 6.22 -9.11 2.14
C THR A 261 4.93 -9.50 2.85
N THR A 262 4.83 -10.75 3.26
CA THR A 262 3.79 -11.20 4.20
C THR A 262 4.41 -11.60 5.51
N VAL A 263 3.69 -11.39 6.60
CA VAL A 263 4.07 -11.82 7.94
C VAL A 263 2.92 -12.53 8.60
N LEU A 264 3.24 -13.52 9.43
CA LEU A 264 2.23 -14.14 10.28
C LEU A 264 2.02 -13.24 11.49
N ASN A 265 0.87 -12.57 11.53
CA ASN A 265 0.52 -11.64 12.59
C ASN A 265 -0.24 -12.35 13.72
N ASN A 266 0.01 -11.90 14.96
CA ASN A 266 -0.56 -12.48 16.19
C ASN A 266 -0.45 -14.02 16.27
N PRO A 267 0.72 -14.64 15.99
CA PRO A 267 0.89 -16.06 16.25
C PRO A 267 0.80 -16.26 17.76
N ASN A 268 -0.22 -16.99 18.23
CA ASN A 268 -0.31 -17.42 19.61
C ASN A 268 0.17 -18.87 19.72
N PRO A 269 1.49 -19.12 19.83
CA PRO A 269 2.01 -20.47 19.95
C PRO A 269 1.69 -21.03 21.33
N ILE A 270 1.00 -22.16 21.35
CA ILE A 270 0.71 -22.96 22.53
C ILE A 270 1.61 -24.19 22.48
N TRP A 271 2.46 -24.33 23.49
CA TRP A 271 3.38 -25.45 23.64
C TRP A 271 2.81 -26.43 24.65
N LEU A 272 2.53 -27.65 24.22
CA LEU A 272 2.03 -28.73 25.07
C LEU A 272 3.17 -29.71 25.36
N VAL A 273 3.27 -30.14 26.62
CA VAL A 273 4.29 -31.06 27.13
C VAL A 273 3.66 -32.42 27.48
N GLY A 274 4.50 -33.40 27.83
CA GLY A 274 4.03 -34.72 28.28
C GLY A 274 3.84 -35.72 27.14
N ARG A 275 4.85 -35.87 26.28
CA ARG A 275 4.84 -36.82 25.17
C ARG A 275 4.93 -38.26 25.70
N ALA A 276 4.08 -39.16 25.20
CA ALA A 276 4.23 -40.59 25.43
C ALA A 276 5.50 -41.14 24.74
N SER A 277 6.02 -42.28 25.22
CA SER A 277 7.13 -42.96 24.54
C SER A 277 6.71 -43.32 23.11
N GLU A 278 7.56 -43.01 22.12
CA GLU A 278 7.34 -43.26 20.69
C GLU A 278 6.20 -42.47 20.01
N ALA A 279 5.50 -41.58 20.73
CA ALA A 279 4.52 -40.71 20.09
C ALA A 279 5.22 -39.65 19.21
N PRO A 280 4.65 -39.31 18.05
CA PRO A 280 5.18 -38.26 17.20
C PRO A 280 5.00 -36.88 17.86
N PHE A 281 5.86 -35.94 17.49
CA PHE A 281 5.66 -34.53 17.81
C PHE A 281 4.72 -33.89 16.79
N VAL A 282 3.63 -33.28 17.27
CA VAL A 282 2.57 -32.77 16.41
C VAL A 282 2.64 -31.25 16.31
N ILE A 283 2.68 -30.71 15.09
CA ILE A 283 2.54 -29.29 14.79
C ILE A 283 1.18 -29.07 14.16
N ASN A 284 0.34 -28.27 14.82
CA ASN A 284 -0.95 -27.83 14.32
C ASN A 284 -0.88 -26.32 14.09
N ALA A 285 -0.91 -25.89 12.83
CA ALA A 285 -0.93 -24.49 12.46
C ALA A 285 -2.25 -24.14 11.76
N VAL A 286 -2.95 -23.14 12.29
CA VAL A 286 -4.16 -22.57 11.69
C VAL A 286 -3.81 -21.17 11.20
N ILE A 287 -3.80 -20.99 9.89
CA ILE A 287 -3.44 -19.71 9.25
C ILE A 287 -4.69 -19.14 8.61
N ARG A 288 -5.05 -17.90 8.96
CA ARG A 288 -6.23 -17.20 8.44
C ARG A 288 -5.83 -16.19 7.38
N TYR A 289 -6.73 -15.95 6.43
CA TYR A 289 -6.58 -14.99 5.34
C TYR A 289 -7.61 -13.87 5.49
N PRO A 290 -7.35 -12.87 6.37
CA PRO A 290 -8.30 -11.80 6.62
C PRO A 290 -8.40 -10.81 5.44
N GLU A 291 -9.44 -9.99 5.45
CA GLU A 291 -9.51 -8.79 4.61
C GLU A 291 -8.52 -7.73 5.12
N GLU A 292 -7.83 -7.07 4.18
CA GLU A 292 -6.71 -6.19 4.48
C GLU A 292 -6.83 -4.83 3.79
N VAL A 293 -6.37 -3.79 4.49
CA VAL A 293 -6.25 -2.43 3.97
C VAL A 293 -4.95 -2.32 3.19
N ILE A 294 -5.05 -2.27 1.86
CA ILE A 294 -3.92 -2.19 0.94
C ILE A 294 -3.70 -0.74 0.51
N SER A 295 -2.44 -0.30 0.56
CA SER A 295 -2.05 1.04 0.13
C SER A 295 -1.65 1.06 -1.34
N TYR A 296 -2.14 2.05 -2.09
CA TYR A 296 -1.80 2.27 -3.51
C TYR A 296 -1.54 3.74 -3.82
N GLN A 297 -0.90 4.00 -4.96
CA GLN A 297 -0.64 5.33 -5.51
C GLN A 297 -1.79 5.74 -6.43
N PRO A 298 -2.57 6.79 -6.12
CA PRO A 298 -3.69 7.23 -6.94
C PRO A 298 -3.31 7.59 -8.37
N GLY A 299 -4.20 7.30 -9.32
CA GLY A 299 -4.03 7.69 -10.72
C GLY A 299 -4.27 9.18 -10.97
N PHE A 300 -3.88 9.67 -12.15
CA PHE A 300 -4.04 11.08 -12.54
C PHE A 300 -5.49 11.60 -12.39
N TRP A 301 -6.45 10.84 -12.91
CA TRP A 301 -7.87 11.22 -12.85
C TRP A 301 -8.44 11.19 -11.44
N GLU A 302 -7.97 10.28 -10.60
CA GLU A 302 -8.37 10.24 -9.20
C GLU A 302 -7.83 11.45 -8.44
N MET A 303 -6.57 11.83 -8.69
CA MET A 303 -5.99 13.06 -8.13
C MET A 303 -6.78 14.30 -8.56
N ILE A 304 -7.11 14.42 -9.86
CA ILE A 304 -7.91 15.55 -10.36
C ILE A 304 -9.29 15.59 -9.71
N LYS A 305 -9.96 14.45 -9.55
CA LYS A 305 -11.28 14.39 -8.91
C LYS A 305 -11.24 15.00 -7.50
N PHE A 306 -10.27 14.60 -6.68
CA PHE A 306 -10.15 15.12 -5.31
C PHE A 306 -9.71 16.59 -5.29
N ALA A 307 -8.76 16.98 -6.14
CA ALA A 307 -8.32 18.35 -6.28
C ALA A 307 -9.46 19.29 -6.69
N TRP A 308 -10.30 18.86 -7.63
CA TRP A 308 -11.46 19.62 -8.12
C TRP A 308 -12.50 19.84 -7.02
N VAL A 309 -12.87 18.78 -6.29
CA VAL A 309 -13.85 18.88 -5.19
C VAL A 309 -13.40 19.86 -4.11
N GLN A 310 -12.12 19.84 -3.74
CA GLN A 310 -11.56 20.77 -2.76
C GLN A 310 -11.53 22.21 -3.27
N TYR A 311 -11.07 22.41 -4.52
CA TYR A 311 -10.99 23.72 -5.13
C TYR A 311 -12.37 24.39 -5.25
N VAL A 312 -13.37 23.68 -5.80
CA VAL A 312 -14.71 24.22 -5.99
C VAL A 312 -15.38 24.56 -4.65
N SER A 313 -15.21 23.72 -3.63
CA SER A 313 -15.79 23.95 -2.30
C SER A 313 -15.31 25.26 -1.67
N ILE A 314 -14.02 25.57 -1.80
CA ILE A 314 -13.43 26.83 -1.29
C ILE A 314 -13.79 28.00 -2.22
N LEU A 315 -13.76 27.80 -3.53
CA LEU A 315 -14.05 28.84 -4.52
C LEU A 315 -15.46 29.41 -4.33
N LEU A 316 -16.47 28.58 -4.06
CA LEU A 316 -17.85 29.05 -3.87
C LEU A 316 -17.98 30.05 -2.72
N VAL A 317 -17.27 29.83 -1.61
CA VAL A 317 -17.27 30.76 -0.46
C VAL A 317 -16.64 32.09 -0.85
N PHE A 318 -15.52 32.05 -1.59
CA PHE A 318 -14.84 33.25 -2.06
C PHE A 318 -15.67 34.02 -3.08
N VAL A 319 -16.27 33.34 -4.06
CA VAL A 319 -17.20 33.96 -5.02
C VAL A 319 -18.35 34.64 -4.29
N TRP A 320 -19.00 33.95 -3.36
CA TRP A 320 -20.09 34.53 -2.58
C TRP A 320 -19.65 35.77 -1.79
N MET A 321 -18.49 35.72 -1.11
CA MET A 321 -17.96 36.83 -0.33
C MET A 321 -17.59 38.03 -1.22
N PHE A 322 -16.88 37.81 -2.31
CA PHE A 322 -16.45 38.89 -3.20
C PHE A 322 -17.60 39.47 -4.04
N GLU A 323 -18.63 38.69 -4.37
CA GLU A 323 -19.87 39.24 -4.93
C GLU A 323 -20.51 40.24 -3.97
N ARG A 324 -20.59 39.92 -2.68
CA ARG A 324 -21.13 40.85 -1.65
C ARG A 324 -20.30 42.12 -1.54
N ILE A 325 -18.97 42.01 -1.56
CA ILE A 325 -18.06 43.17 -1.52
C ILE A 325 -18.24 44.03 -2.79
N LYS A 326 -18.31 43.42 -3.98
CA LYS A 326 -18.55 44.16 -5.23
C LYS A 326 -19.87 44.92 -5.19
N ILE A 327 -20.96 44.25 -4.80
CA ILE A 327 -22.28 44.89 -4.67
C ILE A 327 -22.19 46.10 -3.72
N PHE A 328 -21.56 45.94 -2.54
CA PHE A 328 -21.39 47.02 -1.58
C PHE A 328 -20.59 48.21 -2.16
N VAL A 329 -19.47 47.94 -2.83
CA VAL A 329 -18.59 48.98 -3.40
C VAL A 329 -19.28 49.78 -4.51
N PHE A 330 -20.05 49.12 -5.38
CA PHE A 330 -20.77 49.78 -6.48
C PHE A 330 -22.07 50.46 -6.03
N GLN A 331 -22.79 49.90 -5.05
CA GLN A 331 -23.97 50.55 -4.46
C GLN A 331 -23.60 51.83 -3.73
N ASN A 332 -22.49 51.83 -2.98
CA ASN A 332 -22.04 52.99 -2.21
C ASN A 332 -21.14 53.96 -2.98
N GLN A 333 -20.95 53.76 -4.29
CA GLN A 333 -20.09 54.59 -5.16
C GLN A 333 -18.68 54.86 -4.60
N VAL A 334 -18.11 53.88 -3.88
CA VAL A 334 -16.77 54.02 -3.28
C VAL A 334 -15.68 54.19 -4.36
N VAL A 335 -15.97 53.74 -5.59
CA VAL A 335 -15.14 53.99 -6.77
C VAL A 335 -15.95 54.77 -7.81
N THR A 336 -15.32 55.76 -8.44
CA THR A 336 -15.94 56.61 -9.47
C THR A 336 -16.44 55.77 -10.64
N THR A 337 -17.75 55.53 -10.65
CA THR A 337 -18.46 54.82 -11.71
C THR A 337 -19.57 55.72 -12.22
N ILE A 338 -19.87 55.61 -13.51
CA ILE A 338 -20.98 56.35 -14.11
C ILE A 338 -22.20 55.42 -14.02
N PRO A 339 -23.19 55.69 -13.15
CA PRO A 339 -24.43 54.92 -13.13
C PRO A 339 -25.18 55.24 -14.42
N VAL A 340 -25.34 54.23 -15.28
CA VAL A 340 -26.18 54.31 -16.46
C VAL A 340 -27.51 53.67 -16.11
N THR A 341 -28.55 54.49 -15.96
CA THR A 341 -29.93 54.00 -15.97
C THR A 341 -30.21 53.54 -17.40
N THR A 342 -30.27 52.23 -17.64
CA THR A 342 -30.77 51.73 -18.92
C THR A 342 -32.27 51.98 -18.95
N MET A 343 -32.67 53.12 -19.51
CA MET A 343 -34.08 53.29 -19.85
C MET A 343 -34.44 52.26 -20.92
N SER A 344 -35.58 51.59 -20.72
CA SER A 344 -36.19 50.70 -21.70
C SER A 344 -36.13 51.35 -23.08
N LYS A 345 -35.66 50.60 -24.08
CA LYS A 345 -35.45 51.05 -25.47
C LYS A 345 -36.76 51.38 -26.22
N GLY A 346 -37.88 51.57 -25.50
CA GLY A 346 -39.23 51.81 -26.02
C GLY A 346 -39.64 53.27 -26.16
N ASP A 347 -39.00 54.21 -25.47
CA ASP A 347 -39.47 55.62 -25.41
C ASP A 347 -38.74 56.57 -26.38
N LEU A 348 -37.88 56.07 -27.27
CA LEU A 348 -37.10 56.87 -28.22
C LEU A 348 -37.73 57.02 -29.62
N TYR A 349 -38.97 56.54 -29.82
CA TYR A 349 -39.62 56.51 -31.15
C TYR A 349 -40.93 57.29 -31.28
N LYS A 350 -41.25 58.20 -30.36
CA LYS A 350 -42.39 59.11 -30.52
C LYS A 350 -41.96 60.56 -30.32
N GLU A 351 -41.48 61.17 -31.39
CA GLU A 351 -41.73 62.58 -31.72
C GLU A 351 -41.02 62.94 -33.03
N HIS A 352 -41.65 62.58 -34.16
CA HIS A 352 -41.51 63.29 -35.43
C HIS A 352 -42.80 63.07 -36.22
N LEU A 353 -43.85 63.79 -35.83
CA LEU A 353 -45.07 63.98 -36.60
C LEU A 353 -45.70 65.32 -36.19
N SER A 354 -45.23 66.39 -36.83
CA SER A 354 -46.05 67.48 -37.36
C SER A 354 -45.22 68.31 -38.34
#